data_AF-A0A813HVN4-F1
#
_entry.id   AF-A0A813HVN4-F1
#
_cell.length_a   1.000
_cell.length_b   1.000
_cell.length_c   1.000
_cell.angle_alpha   90.00
_cell.angle_beta   90.00
_cell.angle_gamma   90.00
#
_symmetry.space_group_name_H-M   'P 1'
#
loop_
_entity.id
_entity.type
_entity.pdbx_description
1 polymer ?
#
loop_
_entity_poly.entity_id
_entity_poly.type
_entity_poly.pdbx_seq_one_letter_code
_entity_poly.pdbx_strand_id
1 'polypeptide(L)'
;MTEFASSPPVIRTECSPDMSRDGMMFSGSIRRPRSLNLATPSSCASLSFRHGSFTPGTSSPDPNRHELKLVTGDVGCVFFDFDGTLTASPGETAQRCRKQVELRERAPMLRPRLQVLREAGLILGIISKSSELTICAALREAGLAELFDGPVLGKAVGFDGKAGFIEELVLEGELQHLGPDGQSRVLLVDDDLRELERARQRGIHVFAAPKDGGLQEEDFDEIFACLGLCATQTLPSASSSFTPASGRSRSAVTPASCRSLGQSPSGALPQVLETPGRRESSNSCVVIGTEQSRFR
;
A
#
# COMPACT_ATOMS: atom_id res chain seq x y z
N MET A 1 23.00 28.11 42.03
CA MET A 1 22.00 27.04 41.84
C MET A 1 22.03 26.67 40.37
N THR A 2 22.79 25.63 40.05
CA THR A 2 23.08 25.16 38.68
C THR A 2 22.25 23.91 38.44
N GLU A 3 21.22 24.02 37.61
CA GLU A 3 20.40 22.88 37.19
C GLU A 3 21.11 22.11 36.07
N PHE A 4 21.40 20.84 36.34
CA PHE A 4 21.88 19.87 35.36
C PHE A 4 20.68 19.34 34.57
N ALA A 5 20.59 19.70 33.29
CA ALA A 5 19.68 19.07 32.35
C ALA A 5 20.24 17.69 31.95
N SER A 6 19.57 16.62 32.38
CA SER A 6 19.86 15.24 32.01
C SER A 6 19.22 14.93 30.65
N SER A 7 20.03 14.83 29.60
CA SER A 7 19.58 14.36 28.28
C SER A 7 19.26 12.85 28.30
N PRO A 8 18.20 12.38 27.62
CA PRO A 8 17.90 10.96 27.50
C PRO A 8 18.85 10.26 26.50
N PRO A 9 19.09 8.94 26.67
CA PRO A 9 19.99 8.19 25.81
C PRO A 9 19.39 7.94 24.43
N VAL A 10 20.20 8.19 23.39
CA VAL A 10 19.92 7.87 21.99
C VAL A 10 20.12 6.37 21.79
N ILE A 11 19.04 5.63 21.58
CA ILE A 11 19.10 4.22 21.18
C ILE A 11 19.39 4.19 19.68
N ARG A 12 20.63 3.84 19.32
CA ARG A 12 21.03 3.54 17.94
C ARG A 12 20.72 2.07 17.66
N THR A 13 19.74 1.82 16.80
CA THR A 13 19.46 0.49 16.27
C THR A 13 20.44 0.22 15.12
N GLU A 14 21.53 -0.48 15.41
CA GLU A 14 22.45 -0.98 14.38
C GLU A 14 21.87 -2.28 13.81
N CYS A 15 21.48 -2.26 12.54
CA CYS A 15 21.22 -3.46 11.75
C CYS A 15 22.57 -4.11 11.38
N SER A 16 22.94 -5.16 12.09
CA SER A 16 24.03 -6.05 11.66
C SER A 16 23.55 -6.95 10.52
N PRO A 17 24.28 -7.05 9.41
CA PRO A 17 24.19 -8.19 8.52
C PRO A 17 25.13 -9.29 9.02
N ASP A 18 24.83 -10.52 8.61
CA ASP A 18 25.79 -11.56 8.18
C ASP A 18 25.85 -12.88 8.97
N MET A 19 26.24 -13.91 8.20
CA MET A 19 26.74 -15.25 8.52
C MET A 19 25.67 -16.33 8.70
N SER A 20 25.45 -17.13 7.65
CA SER A 20 26.17 -18.40 7.36
C SER A 20 25.49 -19.58 8.04
N ARG A 21 24.83 -20.44 7.24
CA ARG A 21 25.38 -21.77 6.90
C ARG A 21 25.81 -22.55 8.14
N ASP A 22 24.90 -23.35 8.66
CA ASP A 22 25.30 -24.67 9.12
C ASP A 22 24.23 -25.70 8.85
N GLY A 23 24.72 -26.83 8.34
CA GLY A 23 23.91 -27.92 7.83
C GLY A 23 23.31 -28.75 8.94
N MET A 24 22.01 -29.00 8.85
CA MET A 24 21.43 -30.24 9.34
C MET A 24 20.79 -30.95 8.15
N MET A 25 21.53 -31.94 7.63
CA MET A 25 21.01 -32.91 6.68
C MET A 25 20.04 -33.85 7.40
N PHE A 26 18.77 -33.48 7.46
CA PHE A 26 17.70 -34.48 7.59
C PHE A 26 17.38 -34.98 6.18
N SER A 27 18.14 -35.98 5.73
CA SER A 27 17.80 -36.84 4.61
C SER A 27 16.64 -37.77 4.99
N GLY A 28 15.47 -37.17 5.25
CA GLY A 28 14.21 -37.87 5.30
C GLY A 28 13.66 -37.96 3.88
N SER A 29 13.84 -39.11 3.24
CA SER A 29 13.33 -39.42 1.91
C SER A 29 11.80 -39.50 1.93
N ILE A 30 11.12 -38.35 2.01
CA ILE A 30 9.67 -38.27 1.81
C ILE A 30 9.44 -38.57 0.33
N ARG A 31 9.12 -39.84 0.05
CA ARG A 31 8.70 -40.31 -1.26
C ARG A 31 7.47 -39.50 -1.66
N ARG A 32 7.66 -38.54 -2.57
CA ARG A 32 6.56 -37.84 -3.23
C ARG A 32 5.62 -38.92 -3.80
N PRO A 33 4.32 -38.91 -3.47
CA PRO A 33 3.38 -39.79 -4.12
C PRO A 33 3.47 -39.55 -5.62
N ARG A 34 3.75 -40.63 -6.36
CA ARG A 34 3.80 -40.60 -7.82
C ARG A 34 2.45 -40.08 -8.31
N SER A 35 2.52 -39.12 -9.22
CA SER A 35 1.41 -38.51 -9.93
C SER A 35 0.28 -39.51 -10.18
N LEU A 36 -0.88 -39.24 -9.58
CA LEU A 36 -2.15 -39.86 -9.94
C LEU A 36 -2.49 -39.32 -11.34
N ASN A 37 -2.06 -40.06 -12.36
CA ASN A 37 -2.51 -39.85 -13.73
C ASN A 37 -3.99 -40.26 -13.77
N LEU A 38 -4.88 -39.28 -13.54
CA LEU A 38 -6.28 -39.43 -13.87
C LEU A 38 -6.35 -39.62 -15.38
N ALA A 39 -6.57 -40.85 -15.81
CA ALA A 39 -6.92 -41.17 -17.19
C ALA A 39 -8.23 -40.45 -17.49
N THR A 40 -8.14 -39.30 -18.14
CA THR A 40 -9.30 -38.61 -18.70
C THR A 40 -9.92 -39.55 -19.75
N PRO A 41 -11.21 -39.91 -19.65
CA PRO A 41 -11.85 -40.76 -20.64
C PRO A 41 -11.76 -40.11 -22.03
N SER A 42 -11.14 -40.81 -22.97
CA SER A 42 -10.88 -40.41 -24.36
C SER A 42 -12.13 -40.37 -25.24
N SER A 43 -13.31 -40.06 -24.70
CA SER A 43 -14.59 -40.24 -25.39
C SER A 43 -15.29 -38.95 -25.82
N CYS A 44 -14.62 -37.80 -25.80
CA CYS A 44 -15.13 -36.54 -26.37
C CYS A 44 -14.30 -36.05 -27.57
N ALA A 45 -13.84 -36.97 -28.42
CA ALA A 45 -13.33 -36.64 -29.75
C ALA A 45 -14.49 -36.34 -30.71
N SER A 46 -15.28 -35.30 -30.43
CA SER A 46 -16.26 -34.74 -31.36
C SER A 46 -15.55 -33.77 -32.28
N LEU A 47 -15.23 -34.23 -33.49
CA LEU A 47 -14.63 -33.50 -34.61
C LEU A 47 -15.55 -32.41 -35.22
N SER A 48 -16.43 -31.80 -34.43
CA SER A 48 -17.44 -30.84 -34.89
C SER A 48 -17.20 -29.37 -34.46
N PHE A 49 -16.10 -29.04 -33.76
CA PHE A 49 -15.76 -27.65 -33.40
C PHE A 49 -14.74 -26.98 -34.33
N ARG A 50 -14.79 -27.28 -35.64
CA ARG A 50 -14.11 -26.49 -36.69
C ARG A 50 -15.05 -25.53 -37.42
N HIS A 51 -16.19 -25.21 -36.82
CA HIS A 51 -16.92 -24.00 -37.15
C HIS A 51 -16.81 -23.10 -35.95
N GLY A 52 -16.06 -22.01 -36.15
CA GLY A 52 -15.80 -20.99 -35.16
C GLY A 52 -17.08 -20.67 -34.42
N SER A 53 -17.13 -21.10 -33.17
CA SER A 53 -18.13 -20.68 -32.22
C SER A 53 -18.03 -19.17 -32.14
N PHE A 54 -18.83 -18.50 -32.95
CA PHE A 54 -19.51 -17.26 -32.62
C PHE A 54 -20.26 -17.52 -31.30
N THR A 55 -19.54 -17.66 -30.18
CA THR A 55 -20.03 -17.00 -28.98
C THR A 55 -20.04 -15.53 -29.39
N PRO A 56 -21.21 -14.89 -29.60
CA PRO A 56 -21.24 -13.45 -29.85
C PRO A 56 -20.39 -12.86 -28.73
N GLY A 57 -19.23 -12.33 -29.13
CA GLY A 57 -18.28 -11.77 -28.20
C GLY A 57 -19.01 -10.61 -27.57
N THR A 58 -19.61 -10.85 -26.40
CA THR A 58 -20.04 -9.80 -25.50
C THR A 58 -18.76 -9.21 -24.94
N SER A 59 -17.98 -8.58 -25.81
CA SER A 59 -17.07 -7.52 -25.43
C SER A 59 -17.98 -6.42 -24.90
N SER A 60 -18.40 -6.58 -23.65
CA SER A 60 -18.97 -5.47 -22.90
C SER A 60 -17.97 -4.34 -23.10
N PRO A 61 -18.39 -3.19 -23.66
CA PRO A 61 -17.48 -2.08 -23.84
C PRO A 61 -16.79 -1.80 -22.52
N ASP A 62 -15.48 -1.52 -22.56
CA ASP A 62 -14.76 -1.19 -21.34
C ASP A 62 -15.49 -0.02 -20.65
N PRO A 63 -15.78 -0.12 -19.34
CA PRO A 63 -16.54 0.88 -18.63
C PRO A 63 -15.87 2.25 -18.77
N ASN A 64 -16.67 3.30 -18.91
CA ASN A 64 -16.15 4.64 -19.06
C ASN A 64 -15.61 5.15 -17.71
N ARG A 65 -14.33 5.54 -17.68
CA ARG A 65 -13.66 6.03 -16.46
C ARG A 65 -14.41 7.19 -15.80
N HIS A 66 -15.06 8.06 -16.59
CA HIS A 66 -15.81 9.20 -16.08
C HIS A 66 -17.09 8.80 -15.33
N GLU A 67 -17.67 7.64 -15.64
CA GLU A 67 -18.87 7.14 -14.96
C GLU A 67 -18.53 6.51 -13.59
N LEU A 68 -17.25 6.19 -13.36
CA LEU A 68 -16.73 5.54 -12.15
C LEU A 68 -16.13 6.55 -11.15
N LYS A 69 -16.64 7.78 -11.15
CA LYS A 69 -16.30 8.83 -10.18
C LYS A 69 -17.52 9.29 -9.37
N LEU A 70 -18.44 8.37 -9.11
CA LEU A 70 -19.70 8.67 -8.43
C LEU A 70 -19.62 8.29 -6.94
N VAL A 71 -19.43 9.29 -6.10
CA VAL A 71 -19.50 9.17 -4.64
C VAL A 71 -20.80 9.86 -4.18
N THR A 72 -21.62 9.15 -3.41
CA THR A 72 -22.90 9.68 -2.94
C THR A 72 -23.16 9.25 -1.51
N GLY A 73 -23.38 10.20 -0.60
CA GLY A 73 -23.66 9.87 0.80
C GLY A 73 -22.42 9.97 1.68
N ASP A 74 -22.47 9.30 2.82
CA ASP A 74 -21.51 9.45 3.91
C ASP A 74 -20.44 8.34 3.87
N VAL A 75 -19.28 8.65 3.31
CA VAL A 75 -18.13 7.74 3.30
C VAL A 75 -17.41 7.84 4.63
N GLY A 76 -17.15 6.70 5.28
CA GLY A 76 -16.36 6.63 6.51
C GLY A 76 -15.00 5.94 6.34
N CYS A 77 -14.79 5.22 5.23
CA CYS A 77 -13.55 4.50 4.95
C CYS A 77 -13.16 4.62 3.47
N VAL A 78 -11.88 4.88 3.20
CA VAL A 78 -11.32 4.93 1.85
C VAL A 78 -10.26 3.84 1.71
N PHE A 79 -10.48 2.91 0.79
CA PHE A 79 -9.48 1.94 0.38
C PHE A 79 -8.81 2.40 -0.90
N PHE A 80 -7.49 2.53 -0.85
CA PHE A 80 -6.67 2.78 -2.04
C PHE A 80 -6.12 1.45 -2.57
N ASP A 81 -6.15 1.25 -3.89
CA ASP A 81 -5.17 0.37 -4.50
C ASP A 81 -3.75 0.94 -4.32
N PHE A 82 -2.76 0.07 -4.38
CA PHE A 82 -1.37 0.45 -4.27
C PHE A 82 -0.73 0.76 -5.62
N ASP A 83 -0.85 -0.17 -6.58
CA ASP A 83 -0.02 -0.22 -7.78
C ASP A 83 -0.67 0.49 -8.96
N GLY A 84 -0.17 1.67 -9.33
CA GLY A 84 -0.81 2.50 -10.35
C GLY A 84 -1.89 3.41 -9.79
N THR A 85 -2.14 3.37 -8.48
CA THR A 85 -3.00 4.32 -7.76
C THR A 85 -2.21 5.20 -6.80
N LEU A 86 -1.40 4.62 -5.91
CA LEU A 86 -0.48 5.38 -5.06
C LEU A 86 0.93 5.47 -5.66
N THR A 87 1.35 4.46 -6.41
CA THR A 87 2.57 4.50 -7.24
C THR A 87 2.27 5.08 -8.63
N ALA A 88 3.31 5.56 -9.32
CA ALA A 88 3.14 6.13 -10.67
C ALA A 88 2.98 5.05 -11.73
N SER A 89 3.72 3.94 -11.62
CA SER A 89 3.69 2.89 -12.63
C SER A 89 2.49 1.96 -12.41
N PRO A 90 1.69 1.67 -13.47
CA PRO A 90 0.66 0.63 -13.43
C PRO A 90 1.23 -0.75 -13.09
N GLY A 91 0.46 -1.56 -12.35
CA GLY A 91 0.98 -2.69 -11.57
C GLY A 91 1.76 -3.79 -12.32
N GLU A 92 1.49 -4.06 -13.59
CA GLU A 92 2.26 -5.08 -14.35
C GLU A 92 3.68 -4.64 -14.68
N THR A 93 3.91 -3.32 -14.77
CA THR A 93 5.22 -2.75 -15.10
C THR A 93 6.07 -2.42 -13.87
N ALA A 94 5.45 -2.33 -12.70
CA ALA A 94 6.10 -1.94 -11.46
C ALA A 94 6.87 -3.10 -10.82
N GLN A 95 8.18 -3.19 -11.09
CA GLN A 95 9.07 -4.07 -10.34
C GLN A 95 9.12 -3.66 -8.85
N ARG A 96 9.19 -4.62 -7.92
CA ARG A 96 9.15 -4.38 -6.47
C ARG A 96 10.10 -3.27 -5.99
N CYS A 97 11.35 -3.27 -6.45
CA CYS A 97 12.34 -2.28 -6.04
C CYS A 97 12.02 -0.86 -6.51
N ARG A 98 11.23 -0.71 -7.58
CA ARG A 98 10.81 0.59 -8.10
C ARG A 98 9.63 1.15 -7.33
N LYS A 99 8.73 0.31 -6.80
CA LYS A 99 7.56 0.75 -6.02
C LYS A 99 7.94 1.61 -4.82
N GLN A 100 9.00 1.22 -4.10
CA GLN A 100 9.49 1.99 -2.95
C GLN A 100 10.03 3.36 -3.36
N VAL A 101 10.79 3.42 -4.45
CA VAL A 101 11.36 4.66 -4.98
C VAL A 101 10.25 5.58 -5.48
N GLU A 102 9.34 5.07 -6.31
CA GLU A 102 8.20 5.83 -6.85
C GLU A 102 7.33 6.39 -5.71
N LEU A 103 7.00 5.57 -4.71
CA LEU A 103 6.19 6.03 -3.59
C LEU A 103 6.92 7.10 -2.76
N ARG A 104 8.23 6.95 -2.54
CA ARG A 104 9.04 7.96 -1.84
C ARG A 104 9.08 9.29 -2.61
N GLU A 105 9.20 9.24 -3.94
CA GLU A 105 9.19 10.43 -4.79
C GLU A 105 7.82 11.13 -4.78
N ARG A 106 6.73 10.37 -4.67
CA ARG A 106 5.36 10.90 -4.60
C ARG A 106 4.92 11.33 -3.21
N ALA A 107 5.58 10.85 -2.16
CA ALA A 107 5.22 11.12 -0.77
C ALA A 107 5.03 12.62 -0.44
N PRO A 108 5.84 13.58 -0.96
CA PRO A 108 5.63 15.00 -0.71
C PRO A 108 4.26 15.53 -1.15
N MET A 109 3.70 15.00 -2.24
CA MET A 109 2.38 15.36 -2.73
C MET A 109 1.29 14.54 -2.00
N LEU A 110 1.50 13.23 -1.84
CA LEU A 110 0.50 12.34 -1.24
C LEU A 110 0.24 12.65 0.24
N ARG A 111 1.29 12.89 1.03
CA ARG A 111 1.19 13.06 2.49
C ARG A 111 0.17 14.14 2.90
N PRO A 112 0.26 15.40 2.45
CA PRO A 112 -0.71 16.42 2.86
C PRO A 112 -2.14 16.08 2.45
N ARG A 113 -2.34 15.43 1.29
CA ARG A 113 -3.67 15.07 0.79
C ARG A 113 -4.31 13.92 1.60
N LEU A 114 -3.54 12.88 1.88
CA LEU A 114 -3.96 11.77 2.75
C LEU A 114 -4.23 12.27 4.17
N GLN A 115 -3.43 13.22 4.66
CA GLN A 115 -3.64 13.83 5.96
C GLN A 115 -4.98 14.58 6.04
N VAL A 116 -5.40 15.31 5.00
CA VAL A 116 -6.72 15.97 4.94
C VAL A 116 -7.85 14.94 5.06
N LEU A 117 -7.76 13.80 4.37
CA LEU A 117 -8.79 12.75 4.48
C LEU A 117 -8.87 12.21 5.91
N ARG A 118 -7.72 11.93 6.52
CA ARG A 118 -7.65 11.42 7.90
C ARG A 118 -8.17 12.45 8.92
N GLU A 119 -7.82 13.73 8.76
CA GLU A 119 -8.30 14.82 9.62
C GLU A 119 -9.81 15.04 9.48
N ALA A 120 -10.39 14.69 8.33
CA ALA A 120 -11.84 14.64 8.14
C ALA A 120 -12.52 13.45 8.84
N GLY A 121 -11.76 12.60 9.55
CA GLY A 121 -12.28 11.45 10.30
C GLY A 121 -12.48 10.20 9.44
N LEU A 122 -11.96 10.17 8.22
CA LEU A 122 -12.00 8.99 7.36
C LEU A 122 -10.90 8.00 7.77
N ILE A 123 -11.26 6.72 7.82
CA ILE A 123 -10.28 5.64 7.97
C ILE A 123 -9.64 5.37 6.61
N LEU A 124 -8.31 5.29 6.58
CA LEU A 124 -7.56 5.05 5.35
C LEU A 124 -6.98 3.63 5.34
N GLY A 125 -7.44 2.82 4.39
CA GLY A 125 -6.98 1.45 4.17
C GLY A 125 -6.31 1.27 2.82
N ILE A 126 -5.68 0.10 2.62
CA ILE A 126 -5.13 -0.31 1.33
C ILE A 126 -5.68 -1.69 0.96
N ILE A 127 -6.04 -1.87 -0.31
CA ILE A 127 -6.41 -3.17 -0.85
C ILE A 127 -5.77 -3.38 -2.22
N SER A 128 -4.82 -4.31 -2.30
CA SER A 128 -4.01 -4.48 -3.51
C SER A 128 -3.65 -5.94 -3.81
N LYS A 129 -3.34 -6.21 -5.08
CA LYS A 129 -2.81 -7.51 -5.56
C LYS A 129 -1.37 -7.73 -5.06
N SER A 130 -0.64 -6.67 -4.74
CA SER A 130 0.69 -6.76 -4.10
C SER A 130 0.61 -7.43 -2.73
N SER A 131 1.70 -8.09 -2.30
CA SER A 131 1.75 -8.67 -0.94
C SER A 131 1.80 -7.59 0.13
N GLU A 132 1.13 -7.79 1.25
CA GLU A 132 1.10 -6.88 2.40
C GLU A 132 2.51 -6.45 2.85
N LEU A 133 3.46 -7.38 2.97
CA LEU A 133 4.85 -7.08 3.31
C LEU A 133 5.49 -6.02 2.38
N THR A 134 5.23 -6.11 1.07
CA THR A 134 5.76 -5.16 0.09
C THR A 134 5.12 -3.78 0.26
N ILE A 135 3.81 -3.74 0.50
CA ILE A 135 3.04 -2.51 0.69
C ILE A 135 3.52 -1.81 1.97
N CYS A 136 3.52 -2.51 3.10
CA CYS A 136 3.94 -1.98 4.41
C CYS A 136 5.40 -1.51 4.41
N ALA A 137 6.31 -2.23 3.74
CA ALA A 137 7.69 -1.80 3.60
C ALA A 137 7.81 -0.49 2.82
N ALA A 138 7.13 -0.38 1.68
CA ALA A 138 7.14 0.83 0.85
C ALA A 138 6.52 2.04 1.58
N LEU A 139 5.36 1.87 2.23
CA LEU A 139 4.73 2.93 3.02
C LEU A 139 5.64 3.44 4.14
N ARG A 140 6.30 2.53 4.86
CA ARG A 140 7.20 2.89 5.96
C ARG A 140 8.41 3.67 5.44
N GLU A 141 9.01 3.21 4.35
CA GLU A 141 10.15 3.90 3.73
C GLU A 141 9.80 5.25 3.12
N ALA A 142 8.55 5.45 2.71
CA ALA A 142 8.02 6.73 2.22
C ALA A 142 7.56 7.67 3.35
N GLY A 143 7.48 7.18 4.61
CA GLY A 143 6.90 7.94 5.72
C GLY A 143 5.40 8.18 5.56
N LEU A 144 4.68 7.24 4.95
CA LEU A 144 3.23 7.33 4.77
C LEU A 144 2.48 6.34 5.64
N ALA A 145 3.17 5.36 6.25
CA ALA A 145 2.55 4.29 7.02
C ALA A 145 1.66 4.82 8.17
N GLU A 146 2.07 5.89 8.85
CA GLU A 146 1.31 6.47 9.97
C GLU A 146 -0.03 7.12 9.57
N LEU A 147 -0.28 7.31 8.27
CA LEU A 147 -1.52 7.89 7.75
C LEU A 147 -2.60 6.84 7.49
N PHE A 148 -2.24 5.56 7.42
CA PHE A 148 -3.17 4.46 7.20
C PHE A 148 -3.52 3.79 8.53
N ASP A 149 -4.68 4.13 9.07
CA ASP A 149 -5.25 3.58 10.30
C ASP A 149 -6.29 2.47 10.04
N GLY A 150 -6.55 2.16 8.78
CA GLY A 150 -7.39 1.03 8.35
C GLY A 150 -6.60 -0.23 7.96
N PRO A 151 -7.31 -1.29 7.55
CA PRO A 151 -6.68 -2.53 7.10
C PRO A 151 -5.78 -2.35 5.87
N VAL A 152 -4.66 -3.10 5.84
CA VAL A 152 -3.78 -3.22 4.68
C VAL A 152 -3.89 -4.64 4.13
N LEU A 153 -4.73 -4.83 3.12
CA LEU A 153 -4.98 -6.11 2.49
C LEU A 153 -4.09 -6.28 1.25
N GLY A 154 -3.17 -7.24 1.33
CA GLY A 154 -2.38 -7.68 0.19
C GLY A 154 -2.93 -8.94 -0.46
N LYS A 155 -2.45 -9.25 -1.67
CA LYS A 155 -2.87 -10.43 -2.47
C LYS A 155 -4.39 -10.52 -2.64
N ALA A 156 -5.06 -9.38 -2.79
CA ALA A 156 -6.50 -9.30 -3.01
C ALA A 156 -6.87 -9.76 -4.44
N VAL A 157 -6.65 -11.05 -4.72
CA VAL A 157 -6.91 -11.71 -6.01
C VAL A 157 -7.93 -12.81 -5.75
N GLY A 158 -9.17 -12.57 -6.18
CA GLY A 158 -10.29 -13.49 -6.01
C GLY A 158 -11.30 -13.37 -7.16
N PHE A 159 -12.25 -14.30 -7.23
CA PHE A 159 -13.31 -14.29 -8.24
C PHE A 159 -14.14 -12.99 -8.18
N ASP A 160 -14.42 -12.56 -6.96
CA ASP A 160 -15.19 -11.36 -6.65
C ASP A 160 -14.37 -10.06 -6.71
N GLY A 161 -13.07 -10.17 -7.03
CA GLY A 161 -12.15 -9.06 -7.02
C GLY A 161 -11.98 -8.48 -5.62
N LYS A 162 -11.57 -7.21 -5.56
CA LYS A 162 -11.37 -6.47 -4.29
C LYS A 162 -12.66 -6.25 -3.52
N ALA A 163 -13.79 -6.19 -4.22
CA ALA A 163 -15.09 -5.98 -3.63
C ALA A 163 -15.51 -7.12 -2.68
N GLY A 164 -15.12 -8.36 -2.97
CA GLY A 164 -15.37 -9.50 -2.08
C GLY A 164 -14.59 -9.43 -0.76
N PHE A 165 -13.36 -8.91 -0.79
CA PHE A 165 -12.58 -8.69 0.44
C PHE A 165 -13.17 -7.57 1.30
N ILE A 166 -13.70 -6.51 0.69
CA ILE A 166 -14.39 -5.44 1.44
C ILE A 166 -15.65 -6.00 2.11
N GLU A 167 -16.41 -6.84 1.40
CA GLU A 167 -17.59 -7.54 1.95
C GLU A 167 -17.21 -8.43 3.15
N GLU A 168 -16.11 -9.18 3.05
CA GLU A 168 -15.56 -10.00 4.14
C GLU A 168 -15.17 -9.14 5.35
N LEU A 169 -14.45 -8.03 5.17
CA LEU A 169 -14.09 -7.12 6.27
C LEU A 169 -15.32 -6.53 7.01
N VAL A 170 -16.39 -6.20 6.28
CA VAL A 170 -17.64 -5.73 6.90
C VAL A 170 -18.29 -6.86 7.68
N LEU A 171 -18.35 -8.06 7.11
CA LEU A 171 -18.94 -9.24 7.74
C LEU A 171 -18.20 -9.68 9.01
N GLU A 172 -16.87 -9.59 9.00
CA GLU A 172 -16.00 -9.92 10.15
C GLU A 172 -16.00 -8.84 11.24
N GLY A 173 -16.56 -7.66 10.95
CA GLY A 173 -16.66 -6.55 11.91
C GLY A 173 -15.41 -5.68 12.01
N GLU A 174 -14.41 -5.89 11.15
CA GLU A 174 -13.22 -5.01 11.06
C GLU A 174 -13.61 -3.56 10.70
N LEU A 175 -14.74 -3.39 10.00
CA LEU A 175 -15.32 -2.09 9.67
C LEU A 175 -16.58 -1.75 10.48
N GLN A 176 -16.75 -2.31 11.69
CA GLN A 176 -17.94 -2.12 12.52
C GLN A 176 -18.27 -0.64 12.83
N HIS A 177 -17.27 0.24 12.83
CA HIS A 177 -17.45 1.68 13.05
C HIS A 177 -18.29 2.36 11.95
N LEU A 178 -18.41 1.73 10.78
CA LEU A 178 -19.27 2.19 9.69
C LEU A 178 -20.75 1.87 9.93
N GLY A 179 -21.08 1.04 10.92
CA GLY A 179 -22.46 0.66 11.23
C GLY A 179 -23.04 -0.37 10.27
N PRO A 180 -24.37 -0.55 10.26
CA PRO A 180 -25.04 -1.63 9.51
C PRO A 180 -24.90 -1.49 7.99
N ASP A 181 -24.76 -0.25 7.51
CA ASP A 181 -24.58 0.06 6.09
C ASP A 181 -23.10 0.14 5.70
N GLY A 182 -22.23 -0.65 6.35
CA GLY A 182 -20.78 -0.49 6.26
C GLY A 182 -20.25 -0.51 4.83
N GLN A 183 -20.79 -1.36 3.96
CA GLN A 183 -20.35 -1.49 2.58
C GLN A 183 -20.63 -0.23 1.72
N SER A 184 -21.77 0.42 1.92
CA SER A 184 -22.12 1.65 1.20
C SER A 184 -21.44 2.89 1.78
N ARG A 185 -20.68 2.76 2.87
CA ARG A 185 -19.86 3.83 3.44
C ARG A 185 -18.37 3.67 3.12
N VAL A 186 -18.04 2.77 2.19
CA VAL A 186 -16.68 2.54 1.70
C VAL A 186 -16.52 3.18 0.32
N LEU A 187 -15.39 3.87 0.12
CA LEU A 187 -14.90 4.32 -1.17
C LEU A 187 -13.68 3.49 -1.59
N LEU A 188 -13.76 2.83 -2.75
CA LEU A 188 -12.63 2.16 -3.39
C LEU A 188 -12.03 3.05 -4.48
N VAL A 189 -10.74 3.35 -4.35
CA VAL A 189 -9.95 4.10 -5.34
C VAL A 189 -8.99 3.15 -6.04
N ASP A 190 -9.13 2.99 -7.36
CA ASP A 190 -8.40 1.96 -8.13
C ASP A 190 -8.14 2.43 -9.57
N ASP A 191 -7.10 1.90 -10.22
CA ASP A 191 -6.82 2.14 -11.63
C ASP A 191 -7.47 1.08 -12.53
N ASP A 192 -7.72 -0.12 -11.99
CA ASP A 192 -8.38 -1.25 -12.65
C ASP A 192 -9.91 -1.07 -12.70
N LEU A 193 -10.40 -0.61 -13.85
CA LEU A 193 -11.82 -0.34 -14.06
C LEU A 193 -12.74 -1.56 -13.87
N ARG A 194 -12.21 -2.78 -14.02
CA ARG A 194 -12.99 -4.01 -13.81
C ARG A 194 -13.20 -4.28 -12.33
N GLU A 195 -12.21 -3.97 -11.49
CA GLU A 195 -12.37 -4.04 -10.04
C GLU A 195 -13.40 -3.02 -9.56
N LEU A 196 -13.35 -1.79 -10.08
CA LEU A 196 -14.33 -0.75 -9.75
C LEU A 196 -15.74 -1.11 -10.18
N GLU A 197 -15.93 -1.64 -11.39
CA GLU A 197 -17.27 -2.04 -11.84
C GLU A 197 -17.86 -3.14 -10.95
N ARG A 198 -17.04 -4.12 -10.52
CA ARG A 198 -17.47 -5.15 -9.55
C ARG A 198 -17.81 -4.55 -8.18
N ALA A 199 -17.04 -3.59 -7.70
CA ALA A 199 -17.30 -2.90 -6.44
C ALA A 199 -18.60 -2.10 -6.49
N ARG A 200 -18.82 -1.35 -7.58
CA ARG A 200 -20.04 -0.59 -7.83
C ARG A 200 -21.29 -1.48 -7.86
N GLN A 201 -21.20 -2.65 -8.48
CA GLN A 201 -22.30 -3.64 -8.51
C GLN A 201 -22.66 -4.18 -7.11
N ARG A 202 -21.75 -4.08 -6.14
CA ARG A 202 -21.97 -4.38 -4.72
C ARG A 202 -22.35 -3.16 -3.87
N GLY A 203 -22.64 -2.01 -4.49
CA GLY A 203 -23.03 -0.80 -3.76
C GLY A 203 -21.87 -0.08 -3.05
N ILE A 204 -20.63 -0.40 -3.38
CA ILE A 204 -19.43 0.31 -2.87
C ILE A 204 -19.22 1.57 -3.73
N HIS A 205 -18.87 2.70 -3.11
CA HIS A 205 -18.48 3.89 -3.87
C HIS A 205 -17.16 3.67 -4.57
N VAL A 206 -17.00 4.24 -5.77
CA VAL A 206 -15.81 4.04 -6.58
C VAL A 206 -15.27 5.36 -7.10
N PHE A 207 -13.95 5.43 -7.17
CA PHE A 207 -13.23 6.50 -7.84
C PHE A 207 -12.12 5.92 -8.71
N ALA A 208 -12.19 6.18 -10.01
CA ALA A 208 -11.20 5.70 -10.95
C ALA A 208 -9.98 6.62 -11.02
N ALA A 209 -8.81 6.11 -10.62
CA ALA A 209 -7.52 6.80 -10.70
C ALA A 209 -7.12 7.10 -12.17
N PRO A 210 -6.14 7.96 -12.47
CA PRO A 210 -5.68 8.19 -13.85
C PRO A 210 -5.20 6.91 -14.55
N LYS A 211 -5.48 6.79 -15.84
CA LYS A 211 -5.03 5.64 -16.66
C LYS A 211 -3.50 5.56 -16.76
N ASP A 212 -2.84 6.71 -16.78
CA ASP A 212 -1.39 6.80 -16.91
C ASP A 212 -0.66 6.56 -15.56
N GLY A 213 -1.45 6.33 -14.50
CA GLY A 213 -0.97 5.86 -13.22
C GLY A 213 -0.76 6.97 -12.18
N GLY A 214 -1.19 6.62 -10.97
CA GLY A 214 -1.02 7.34 -9.74
C GLY A 214 -1.83 8.64 -9.63
N LEU A 215 -2.58 8.79 -8.55
CA LEU A 215 -3.41 9.95 -8.24
C LEU A 215 -2.61 11.26 -8.22
N GLN A 216 -3.03 12.25 -9.01
CA GLN A 216 -2.48 13.60 -9.02
C GLN A 216 -3.19 14.50 -8.02
N GLU A 217 -2.71 15.74 -7.89
CA GLU A 217 -3.31 16.72 -6.99
C GLU A 217 -4.77 17.01 -7.34
N GLU A 218 -5.06 17.12 -8.64
CA GLU A 218 -6.40 17.41 -9.16
C GLU A 218 -7.37 16.26 -8.90
N ASP A 219 -6.89 15.01 -8.89
CA ASP A 219 -7.71 13.85 -8.55
C ASP A 219 -8.10 13.88 -7.07
N PHE A 220 -7.18 14.29 -6.18
CA PHE A 220 -7.52 14.49 -4.77
C PHE A 220 -8.50 15.65 -4.58
N ASP A 221 -8.36 16.75 -5.32
CA ASP A 221 -9.33 17.84 -5.29
C ASP A 221 -10.74 17.38 -5.70
N GLU A 222 -10.84 16.52 -6.70
CA GLU A 222 -12.11 15.91 -7.11
C GLU A 222 -12.66 14.97 -6.02
N ILE A 223 -11.81 14.11 -5.43
CA ILE A 223 -12.21 13.26 -4.29
C ILE A 223 -12.71 14.12 -3.13
N PHE A 224 -12.02 15.21 -2.79
CA PHE A 224 -12.42 16.12 -1.71
C PHE A 224 -13.77 16.76 -2.00
N ALA A 225 -13.98 17.25 -3.23
CA ALA A 225 -15.26 17.82 -3.65
C ALA A 225 -16.40 16.79 -3.56
N CYS A 226 -16.17 15.55 -4.01
CA CYS A 226 -17.10 14.44 -3.92
C CYS A 226 -17.46 14.08 -2.47
N LEU A 227 -16.52 14.20 -1.54
CA LEU A 227 -16.69 13.94 -0.11
C LEU A 227 -17.23 15.15 0.67
N GLY A 228 -17.48 16.29 0.01
CA GLY A 228 -17.90 17.52 0.67
C GLY A 228 -16.81 18.16 1.55
N LEU A 229 -15.55 17.78 1.36
CA LEU A 229 -14.41 18.37 2.05
C LEU A 229 -14.04 19.68 1.32
N CYS A 230 -14.31 20.82 1.96
CA CYS A 230 -13.83 22.09 1.43
C CYS A 230 -12.30 22.10 1.46
N ALA A 231 -11.65 22.22 0.29
CA ALA A 231 -10.20 22.37 0.15
C ALA A 231 -9.64 23.69 0.76
N THR A 232 -10.39 24.35 1.65
CA THR A 232 -10.14 25.69 2.19
C THR A 232 -8.94 25.80 3.12
N GLN A 233 -8.15 24.74 3.29
CA GLN A 233 -6.88 24.84 4.00
C GLN A 233 -5.73 25.01 3.02
N THR A 234 -5.81 26.03 2.16
CA THR A 234 -4.58 26.67 1.70
C THR A 234 -3.93 27.21 2.97
N LEU A 235 -2.95 26.49 3.50
CA LEU A 235 -2.10 26.98 4.58
C LEU A 235 -1.75 28.43 4.22
N PRO A 236 -1.95 29.40 5.12
CA PRO A 236 -1.63 30.79 4.83
C PRO A 236 -0.16 30.81 4.44
N SER A 237 0.11 30.88 3.13
CA SER A 237 1.44 31.00 2.57
C SER A 237 2.06 32.14 3.35
N ALA A 238 3.03 31.81 4.18
CA ALA A 238 3.77 32.77 4.97
C ALA A 238 4.39 33.71 3.94
N SER A 239 3.66 34.78 3.64
CA SER A 239 4.11 35.89 2.83
C SER A 239 5.20 36.49 3.70
N SER A 240 6.40 35.96 3.48
CA SER A 240 7.63 36.60 3.88
C SER A 240 7.55 38.00 3.30
N SER A 241 7.21 38.93 4.19
CA SER A 241 7.35 40.36 3.97
C SER A 241 8.85 40.63 3.88
N PHE A 242 9.44 40.25 2.73
CA PHE A 242 10.70 40.80 2.29
C PHE A 242 10.44 42.26 1.97
N THR A 243 10.60 43.10 3.00
CA THR A 243 10.90 44.51 2.81
C THR A 243 12.12 44.63 1.91
N PRO A 244 12.04 45.28 0.73
CA PRO A 244 13.20 45.56 -0.08
C PRO A 244 13.97 46.70 0.59
N ALA A 245 15.00 46.36 1.38
CA ALA A 245 15.98 47.34 1.81
C ALA A 245 16.82 47.75 0.59
N SER A 246 16.48 48.92 0.05
CA SER A 246 17.25 49.66 -0.93
C SER A 246 18.66 49.91 -0.41
N GLY A 247 19.70 49.43 -1.11
CA GLY A 247 21.08 49.57 -0.63
C GLY A 247 22.18 49.12 -1.61
N ARG A 248 22.48 49.98 -2.59
CA ARG A 248 23.81 50.28 -3.19
C ARG A 248 24.79 49.14 -3.59
N SER A 249 24.97 49.02 -4.91
CA SER A 249 26.20 49.27 -5.69
C SER A 249 27.60 48.71 -5.29
N ARG A 250 28.23 48.06 -6.30
CA ARG A 250 29.69 47.85 -6.58
C ARG A 250 30.38 46.73 -5.75
N SER A 251 31.26 45.87 -6.25
CA SER A 251 32.14 45.84 -7.43
C SER A 251 32.46 44.39 -7.84
N ALA A 252 32.89 44.23 -9.09
CA ALA A 252 33.47 43.01 -9.67
C ALA A 252 34.82 42.61 -9.05
N VAL A 253 35.06 41.30 -8.84
CA VAL A 253 36.38 40.62 -8.88
C VAL A 253 36.16 39.14 -9.25
N THR A 254 36.83 38.68 -10.32
CA THR A 254 37.00 37.27 -10.74
C THR A 254 38.36 36.73 -10.20
N PRO A 255 38.87 35.56 -10.60
CA PRO A 255 38.62 34.20 -10.08
C PRO A 255 39.91 33.51 -9.54
N ALA A 256 39.79 32.38 -8.81
CA ALA A 256 40.83 31.33 -8.67
C ALA A 256 40.21 30.12 -7.94
N SER A 257 40.20 28.91 -8.50
CA SER A 257 41.26 27.89 -8.48
C SER A 257 41.70 27.48 -7.06
N CYS A 258 41.42 26.23 -6.67
CA CYS A 258 42.43 25.24 -6.24
C CYS A 258 41.83 23.98 -5.59
N ARG A 259 42.34 22.85 -6.10
CA ARG A 259 42.41 21.46 -5.60
C ARG A 259 42.28 21.25 -4.08
N SER A 260 41.74 20.09 -3.68
CA SER A 260 42.52 19.08 -2.94
C SER A 260 41.78 17.75 -2.73
N LEU A 261 42.49 16.67 -3.03
CA LEU A 261 42.25 15.29 -2.60
C LEU A 261 42.54 15.13 -1.09
N GLY A 262 41.77 14.29 -0.41
CA GLY A 262 42.11 13.66 0.89
C GLY A 262 41.08 12.56 1.17
N GLN A 263 41.34 11.27 1.00
CA GLN A 263 42.19 10.34 1.77
C GLN A 263 41.84 10.22 3.28
N SER A 264 41.17 9.09 3.58
CA SER A 264 41.36 8.17 4.73
C SER A 264 40.90 8.62 6.13
N PRO A 265 40.57 7.72 7.10
CA PRO A 265 40.99 6.32 7.20
C PRO A 265 39.95 5.27 7.62
N SER A 266 40.35 4.02 7.39
CA SER A 266 39.81 2.76 7.93
C SER A 266 39.99 2.69 9.45
N GLY A 267 38.93 2.39 10.18
CA GLY A 267 38.91 2.22 11.64
C GLY A 267 38.53 0.79 12.02
N ALA A 268 39.39 0.17 12.83
CA ALA A 268 39.31 -1.19 13.33
C ALA A 268 38.15 -1.42 14.32
N LEU A 269 37.56 -2.62 14.27
CA LEU A 269 36.55 -3.10 15.21
C LEU A 269 37.19 -3.83 16.41
N PRO A 270 36.69 -3.62 17.65
CA PRO A 270 37.07 -4.40 18.81
C PRO A 270 36.23 -5.69 18.93
N GLN A 271 36.87 -6.77 19.39
CA GLN A 271 36.22 -8.04 19.73
C GLN A 271 35.44 -7.91 21.04
N VAL A 272 34.15 -8.29 21.02
CA VAL A 272 33.30 -8.39 22.22
C VAL A 272 33.10 -9.87 22.56
N LEU A 273 33.31 -10.15 23.84
CA LEU A 273 33.23 -11.44 24.51
C LEU A 273 31.76 -11.84 24.69
N GLU A 274 31.30 -12.94 24.07
CA GLU A 274 29.95 -13.47 24.25
C GLU A 274 29.88 -14.48 25.42
N THR A 275 28.84 -14.34 26.26
CA THR A 275 28.36 -15.36 27.19
C THR A 275 26.85 -15.55 26.98
N PRO A 276 26.33 -16.76 26.71
CA PRO A 276 24.90 -16.99 26.68
C PRO A 276 24.38 -17.59 28.00
N GLY A 277 23.55 -16.80 28.68
CA GLY A 277 22.67 -17.20 29.77
C GLY A 277 21.32 -17.69 29.24
N ARG A 278 20.99 -18.91 29.65
CA ARG A 278 19.74 -19.66 29.48
C ARG A 278 18.51 -18.92 30.02
N ARG A 279 17.38 -18.93 29.29
CA ARG A 279 16.03 -18.96 29.87
C ARG A 279 14.97 -19.41 28.85
N GLU A 280 14.28 -20.48 29.24
CA GLU A 280 13.11 -21.06 28.60
C GLU A 280 11.88 -20.17 28.83
N SER A 281 10.96 -20.12 27.87
CA SER A 281 9.58 -19.65 28.11
C SER A 281 8.62 -20.37 27.18
N SER A 282 7.67 -21.03 27.83
CA SER A 282 6.65 -21.92 27.30
C SER A 282 5.56 -21.16 26.54
N ASN A 283 5.23 -21.62 25.32
CA ASN A 283 4.02 -21.18 24.62
C ASN A 283 2.89 -22.19 24.82
N SER A 284 1.85 -21.78 25.54
CA SER A 284 0.57 -22.47 25.65
C SER A 284 -0.25 -22.24 24.38
N CYS A 285 -0.60 -23.31 23.68
CA CYS A 285 -1.49 -23.32 22.53
C CYS A 285 -2.94 -23.37 23.02
N VAL A 286 -3.75 -22.36 22.70
CA VAL A 286 -5.19 -22.35 22.94
C VAL A 286 -5.88 -22.78 21.65
N VAL A 287 -6.58 -23.92 21.71
CA VAL A 287 -7.40 -24.48 20.63
C VAL A 287 -8.82 -23.92 20.78
N ILE A 288 -9.30 -23.17 19.80
CA ILE A 288 -10.70 -22.72 19.73
C ILE A 288 -11.48 -23.75 18.92
N GLY A 289 -12.50 -24.34 19.55
CA GLY A 289 -13.40 -25.32 18.96
C GLY A 289 -14.47 -24.67 18.08
N THR A 290 -14.81 -25.34 16.97
CA THR A 290 -15.88 -24.98 16.06
C THR A 290 -17.18 -25.70 16.48
N GLU A 291 -18.21 -24.93 16.87
CA GLU A 291 -19.57 -25.47 17.00
C GLU A 291 -20.29 -25.41 15.64
N GLN A 292 -20.72 -26.58 15.17
CA GLN A 292 -21.63 -26.75 14.05
C GLN A 292 -23.08 -26.55 14.52
N SER A 293 -23.76 -25.52 14.03
CA SER A 293 -25.21 -25.40 14.15
C SER A 293 -25.90 -26.04 12.94
N ARG A 294 -26.77 -27.01 13.23
CA ARG A 294 -27.66 -27.68 12.27
C ARG A 294 -28.93 -26.84 12.12
N PHE A 295 -29.32 -26.51 10.90
CA PHE A 295 -30.70 -26.13 10.60
C PHE A 295 -31.43 -27.28 9.88
N ARG A 296 -32.62 -27.57 10.38
CA ARG A 296 -33.69 -28.35 9.73
C ARG A 296 -34.56 -27.40 8.92
#